data_AF-A0A925XM20-F1
#
_entry.id   AF-A0A925XM20-F1
#
_cell.length_a   1.000
_cell.length_b   1.000
_cell.length_c   1.000
_cell.angle_alpha   90.00
_cell.angle_beta   90.00
_cell.angle_gamma   90.00
#
_symmetry.space_group_name_H-M   'P 1'
#
loop_
_entity.id
_entity.type
_entity.pdbx_description
1 polymer ?
#
loop_
_entity_poly.entity_id
_entity_poly.type
_entity_poly.pdbx_seq_one_letter_code
_entity_poly.pdbx_strand_id
1 'polypeptide(L)'
;MRITIVAVGQRQPAWADAAVDDYLGRFPAEWKLEVKKVKPEPRTSDAPVTRLLSAEAARIRSAVPSGAALIALDERGKDWTTTQLAEQLLRWRDAAEHVAFVIGGADGIDPGLK
;
A
#
# COMPACT_ATOMS: atom_id res chain seq x y z
N MET A 1 -15.03 -3.05 8.09
CA MET A 1 -14.23 -3.08 6.84
C MET A 1 -12.79 -3.46 7.18
N ARG A 2 -12.03 -4.09 6.28
CA ARG A 2 -10.60 -4.39 6.48
C ARG A 2 -9.77 -3.67 5.43
N ILE A 3 -8.78 -2.90 5.88
CA ILE A 3 -7.86 -2.18 5.01
C ILE A 3 -6.44 -2.54 5.44
N THR A 4 -5.62 -2.94 4.49
CA THR A 4 -4.18 -3.13 4.70
C THR A 4 -3.42 -2.15 3.84
N ILE A 5 -2.44 -1.46 4.40
CA ILE A 5 -1.51 -0.60 3.65
C ILE A 5 -0.18 -1.33 3.61
N VAL A 6 0.28 -1.72 2.43
CA VAL A 6 1.58 -2.36 2.22
C VAL A 6 2.51 -1.34 1.60
N ALA A 7 3.50 -0.86 2.37
CA ALA A 7 4.41 0.18 1.92
C ALA A 7 5.85 -0.34 1.87
N VAL A 8 6.55 -0.11 0.76
CA VAL A 8 7.97 -0.40 0.63
C VAL A 8 8.78 0.70 1.30
N GLY A 9 9.49 0.37 2.36
CA GLY A 9 10.27 1.32 3.16
C GLY A 9 10.13 1.04 4.65
N GLN A 10 11.26 0.98 5.36
CA GLN A 10 11.28 0.64 6.79
C GLN A 10 11.76 1.78 7.70
N ARG A 11 12.39 2.81 7.15
CA ARG A 11 13.03 3.89 7.91
C ARG A 11 12.48 5.22 7.47
N GLN A 12 11.29 5.55 7.97
CA GLN A 12 10.71 6.88 7.80
C GLN A 12 11.23 7.79 8.92
N PRO A 13 11.28 9.12 8.71
CA PRO A 13 11.49 10.07 9.80
C PRO A 13 10.40 9.94 10.88
N ALA A 14 10.74 10.21 12.13
CA ALA A 14 9.79 10.06 13.26
C ALA A 14 8.50 10.88 13.10
N TRP A 15 8.56 12.04 12.42
CA TRP A 15 7.37 12.86 12.16
C TRP A 15 6.35 12.15 11.26
N ALA A 16 6.82 11.31 10.32
CA ALA A 16 5.94 10.60 9.40
C ALA A 16 5.20 9.46 10.10
N ASP A 17 5.90 8.73 10.97
CA ASP A 17 5.27 7.71 11.81
C ASP A 17 4.23 8.34 12.75
N ALA A 18 4.55 9.46 13.39
CA ALA A 18 3.59 10.18 14.25
C ALA A 18 2.35 10.66 13.49
N ALA A 19 2.50 11.14 12.25
CA ALA A 19 1.37 11.53 11.41
C ALA A 19 0.51 10.33 11.01
N VAL A 20 1.14 9.20 10.65
CA VAL A 20 0.43 7.95 10.34
C VAL A 20 -0.38 7.49 11.54
N ASP A 21 0.22 7.47 12.74
CA ASP A 21 -0.45 7.04 13.96
C ASP A 21 -1.66 7.94 14.31
N ASP A 22 -1.52 9.25 14.16
CA ASP A 22 -2.62 10.21 14.33
C ASP A 22 -3.78 9.91 13.36
N TYR A 23 -3.50 9.71 12.06
CA TYR A 23 -4.56 9.38 11.10
C TYR A 23 -5.18 7.99 11.32
N LEU A 24 -4.39 6.99 11.70
CA LEU A 24 -4.89 5.65 12.02
C LEU A 24 -5.84 5.70 13.22
N GLY A 25 -5.54 6.51 14.24
CA GLY A 25 -6.37 6.69 15.43
C GLY A 25 -7.72 7.37 15.17
N ARG A 26 -7.91 8.03 14.02
CA ARG A 26 -9.17 8.69 13.65
C ARG A 26 -10.19 7.76 13.01
N PHE A 27 -9.79 6.55 12.61
CA PHE A 27 -10.72 5.58 12.05
C PHE A 27 -11.64 5.00 13.13
N PRO A 28 -12.90 4.69 12.78
CA PRO A 28 -13.83 4.09 13.73
C PRO A 28 -13.46 2.63 14.02
N ALA A 29 -13.85 2.12 15.19
CA ALA A 29 -13.42 0.81 15.69
C ALA A 29 -13.85 -0.37 14.80
N GLU A 30 -14.93 -0.23 14.03
CA GLU A 30 -15.40 -1.22 13.05
C GLU A 30 -14.50 -1.36 11.81
N TRP A 31 -13.56 -0.44 11.59
CA TRP A 31 -12.58 -0.52 10.52
C TRP A 31 -11.28 -1.06 11.09
N LYS A 32 -10.86 -2.23 10.58
CA LYS A 32 -9.58 -2.84 10.94
C LYS A 32 -8.54 -2.38 9.93
N LEU A 33 -7.69 -1.45 10.35
CA LEU A 33 -6.57 -0.96 9.55
C LEU A 33 -5.27 -1.58 10.04
N GLU A 34 -4.41 -1.95 9.09
CA GLU A 34 -3.08 -2.47 9.37
C GLU A 34 -2.08 -1.87 8.38
N VAL A 35 -0.94 -1.36 8.87
CA VAL A 35 0.17 -0.90 8.03
C VAL A 35 1.30 -1.92 8.09
N LYS A 36 1.65 -2.49 6.94
CA LYS A 36 2.74 -3.44 6.77
C LYS A 36 3.90 -2.78 6.02
N LYS A 37 5.01 -2.58 6.72
CA LYS A 37 6.26 -2.05 6.15
C LYS A 37 7.08 -3.19 5.54
N VAL A 38 7.32 -3.14 4.24
CA VAL A 38 8.11 -4.11 3.48
C VAL A 38 9.54 -3.59 3.31
N LYS A 39 10.53 -4.48 3.43
CA LYS A 39 11.93 -4.13 3.23
C LYS A 39 12.21 -3.83 1.75
N PRO A 40 12.73 -2.64 1.42
CA PRO A 40 13.17 -2.33 0.06
C PRO A 40 14.35 -3.21 -0.34
N GLU A 41 14.47 -3.52 -1.62
CA GLU A 41 15.64 -4.22 -2.15
C GLU A 41 16.81 -3.24 -2.20
N PRO A 42 17.97 -3.54 -1.59
CA PRO A 42 19.12 -2.64 -1.64
C PRO A 42 19.61 -2.52 -3.08
N ARG A 43 19.81 -1.29 -3.51
CA ARG A 43 20.41 -1.00 -4.81
C ARG A 43 21.89 -1.35 -4.79
N THR A 44 22.26 -2.46 -5.43
CA THR A 44 23.65 -2.74 -5.80
C THR A 44 23.92 -2.12 -7.17
N SER A 45 25.14 -1.61 -7.41
CA SER A 45 25.54 -0.91 -8.64
C SER A 45 25.15 -1.62 -9.95
N ASP A 46 25.14 -2.96 -9.94
CA ASP A 46 25.01 -3.78 -11.15
C ASP A 46 23.64 -4.45 -11.31
N ALA A 47 22.71 -4.28 -10.35
CA ALA A 47 21.41 -4.92 -10.43
C ALA A 47 20.45 -4.08 -11.30
N PRO A 48 19.78 -4.68 -12.31
CA PRO A 48 18.77 -3.98 -13.07
C PRO A 48 17.56 -3.67 -12.19
N VAL A 49 16.96 -2.49 -12.37
CA VAL A 49 15.77 -2.03 -11.61
C VAL A 49 14.64 -3.05 -11.65
N THR A 50 14.46 -3.75 -12.78
CA THR A 50 13.46 -4.82 -12.93
C THR A 50 13.62 -5.95 -11.92
N ARG A 51 14.86 -6.31 -11.56
CA ARG A 51 15.14 -7.32 -10.53
C ARG A 51 14.80 -6.81 -9.13
N LEU A 52 15.08 -5.54 -8.85
CA LEU A 52 14.72 -4.89 -7.58
C LEU A 52 13.20 -4.89 -7.40
N LEU A 53 12.47 -4.38 -8.40
CA LEU A 53 11.00 -4.33 -8.40
C LEU A 53 10.38 -5.73 -8.26
N SER A 54 10.91 -6.73 -8.96
CA SER A 54 10.40 -8.10 -8.87
C SER A 54 10.58 -8.71 -7.46
N ALA A 55 11.74 -8.45 -6.83
CA ALA A 55 12.00 -8.89 -5.46
C ALA A 55 11.08 -8.20 -4.44
N GLU A 56 10.86 -6.89 -4.60
CA GLU A 56 9.90 -6.12 -3.79
C GLU A 56 8.47 -6.61 -4.01
N ALA A 57 8.08 -6.91 -5.25
CA ALA A 57 6.76 -7.42 -5.60
C ALA A 57 6.47 -8.76 -4.92
N ALA A 58 7.44 -9.67 -4.86
CA ALA A 58 7.28 -10.92 -4.12
C ALA A 58 7.00 -10.69 -2.63
N ARG A 59 7.67 -9.72 -2.01
CA ARG A 59 7.43 -9.34 -0.61
C ARG A 59 6.07 -8.65 -0.42
N ILE A 60 5.69 -7.76 -1.34
CA ILE A 60 4.38 -7.11 -1.35
C ILE A 60 3.27 -8.17 -1.42
N ARG A 61 3.33 -9.10 -2.39
CA ARG A 61 2.34 -10.19 -2.52
C ARG A 61 2.24 -11.03 -1.25
N SER A 62 3.36 -11.27 -0.58
CA SER A 62 3.37 -12.02 0.69
C SER A 62 2.74 -11.23 1.85
N ALA A 63 2.79 -9.89 1.82
CA ALA A 63 2.20 -9.02 2.83
C ALA A 63 0.70 -8.75 2.58
N VAL A 64 0.27 -8.77 1.31
CA VAL A 64 -1.13 -8.61 0.91
C VAL A 64 -1.94 -9.82 1.41
N PRO A 65 -3.01 -9.60 2.20
CA PRO A 65 -3.86 -10.68 2.67
C PRO A 65 -4.54 -11.43 1.51
N SER A 66 -4.66 -12.76 1.64
CA SER A 66 -5.32 -13.59 0.64
C SER A 66 -6.77 -13.13 0.40
N GLY A 67 -7.12 -12.98 -0.88
CA GLY A 67 -8.45 -12.52 -1.30
C GLY A 67 -8.69 -11.01 -1.14
N ALA A 68 -7.68 -10.23 -0.72
CA ALA A 68 -7.81 -8.77 -0.69
C ALA A 68 -7.73 -8.18 -2.12
N ALA A 69 -8.57 -7.20 -2.40
CA ALA A 69 -8.48 -6.38 -3.60
C ALA A 69 -7.22 -5.50 -3.51
N LEU A 70 -6.29 -5.70 -4.44
CA LEU A 70 -5.03 -4.95 -4.50
C LEU A 70 -5.25 -3.63 -5.23
N ILE A 71 -4.94 -2.51 -4.57
CA ILE A 71 -5.02 -1.16 -5.11
C ILE A 71 -3.60 -0.56 -5.11
N ALA A 72 -2.95 -0.54 -6.27
CA ALA A 72 -1.64 0.09 -6.42
C ALA A 72 -1.78 1.61 -6.46
N LEU A 73 -1.00 2.32 -5.62
CA LEU A 73 -0.85 3.76 -5.72
C LEU A 73 0.26 4.07 -6.74
N ASP A 74 -0.15 4.56 -7.90
CA ASP A 74 0.74 4.86 -9.03
C ASP A 74 0.42 6.26 -9.59
N GLU A 75 1.47 6.99 -9.98
CA GLU A 75 1.35 8.34 -10.58
C GLU A 75 0.57 8.36 -11.90
N ARG A 76 0.47 7.21 -12.60
CA ARG A 76 -0.31 7.04 -13.84
C ARG A 76 -1.71 6.47 -13.56
N GLY A 77 -2.09 6.38 -12.29
CA GLY A 77 -3.38 5.86 -11.85
C GLY A 77 -4.55 6.80 -12.16
N LYS A 78 -5.70 6.51 -11.56
CA LYS A 78 -6.88 7.37 -11.65
C LYS A 78 -6.77 8.51 -10.63
N ASP A 79 -6.90 9.74 -11.09
CA ASP A 79 -6.96 10.93 -10.23
C ASP A 79 -8.35 11.06 -9.60
N TRP A 80 -8.55 10.39 -8.47
CA TRP A 80 -9.80 10.50 -7.72
C TRP A 80 -9.86 11.80 -6.94
N THR A 81 -11.02 12.46 -7.01
CA THR A 81 -11.41 13.46 -6.01
C THR A 81 -11.68 12.77 -4.67
N THR A 82 -11.66 13.54 -3.58
CA THR A 82 -12.02 13.04 -2.24
C THR A 82 -13.39 12.36 -2.21
N THR A 83 -14.38 12.93 -2.93
CA THR A 83 -15.74 12.36 -3.01
C THR A 83 -15.74 11.02 -3.73
N GLN A 84 -14.99 10.88 -4.83
CA GLN A 84 -14.89 9.61 -5.56
C GLN A 84 -14.22 8.51 -4.73
N LEU A 85 -13.16 8.85 -3.98
CA LEU A 85 -12.53 7.90 -3.05
C LEU A 85 -13.48 7.51 -1.92
N ALA A 86 -14.22 8.46 -1.35
CA ALA A 86 -15.21 8.19 -0.31
C ALA A 86 -16.33 7.24 -0.81
N GLU A 87 -16.89 7.50 -1.98
CA GLU A 87 -17.88 6.61 -2.61
C GLU A 87 -17.33 5.20 -2.84
N GLN A 88 -16.09 5.09 -3.31
CA GLN A 88 -15.46 3.79 -3.52
C GLN A 88 -15.21 3.04 -2.20
N LEU A 89 -14.78 3.74 -1.14
CA LEU A 89 -14.61 3.15 0.19
C LEU A 89 -15.93 2.58 0.72
N LEU A 90 -17.04 3.29 0.52
CA LEU A 90 -18.38 2.80 0.90
C LEU A 90 -18.77 1.55 0.10
N ARG A 91 -18.50 1.53 -1.22
CA ARG A 91 -18.74 0.33 -2.04
C ARG A 91 -17.96 -0.88 -1.54
N TRP A 92 -16.67 -0.73 -1.27
CA TRP A 92 -15.85 -1.81 -0.72
C TRP A 92 -16.33 -2.27 0.66
N ARG A 93 -16.74 -1.33 1.53
CA ARG A 93 -17.34 -1.63 2.83
C ARG A 93 -18.60 -2.48 2.67
N ASP A 94 -19.51 -2.07 1.80
CA ASP A 94 -20.82 -2.70 1.61
C ASP A 94 -20.69 -4.09 0.96
N ALA A 95 -19.68 -4.28 0.11
CA ALA A 95 -19.29 -5.58 -0.44
C ALA A 95 -18.50 -6.47 0.54
N ALA A 96 -18.25 -6.01 1.77
CA ALA A 96 -17.40 -6.66 2.77
C ALA A 96 -15.98 -7.01 2.26
N GLU A 97 -15.48 -6.23 1.29
CA GLU A 97 -14.18 -6.44 0.70
C GLU A 97 -13.05 -6.11 1.68
N HIS A 98 -11.98 -6.89 1.59
CA HIS A 98 -10.69 -6.54 2.18
C HIS A 98 -9.90 -5.81 1.10
N VAL A 99 -9.51 -4.56 1.36
CA VAL A 99 -8.72 -3.76 0.41
C VAL A 99 -7.27 -3.67 0.87
N ALA A 100 -6.32 -3.86 -0.04
CA ALA A 100 -4.89 -3.70 0.20
C ALA A 100 -4.32 -2.59 -0.68
N PHE A 101 -4.03 -1.43 -0.08
CA PHE A 101 -3.33 -0.35 -0.76
C PHE A 101 -1.83 -0.64 -0.79
N VAL A 102 -1.21 -0.53 -1.96
CA VAL A 102 0.22 -0.80 -2.15
C VAL A 102 0.95 0.49 -2.51
N ILE A 103 2.00 0.81 -1.75
CA ILE A 103 2.89 1.95 -1.97
C ILE A 103 4.27 1.42 -2.33
N GLY A 104 4.74 1.75 -3.53
CA GLY A 104 6.03 1.35 -4.05
C GLY A 104 7.22 2.01 -3.37
N GLY A 105 8.42 1.54 -3.71
CA GLY A 105 9.68 2.15 -3.29
C GLY A 105 10.05 3.35 -4.16
N ALA A 106 11.30 3.81 -4.04
CA ALA A 106 11.81 4.93 -4.83
C ALA A 106 11.80 4.66 -6.35
N ASP A 107 11.93 3.41 -6.76
CA ASP A 107 11.90 2.98 -8.16
C ASP A 107 10.48 2.64 -8.67
N GLY A 108 9.45 2.82 -7.82
CA GLY A 108 8.04 2.58 -8.13
C GLY A 108 7.53 1.20 -7.74
N ILE A 109 6.60 0.66 -8.53
CA ILE A 109 5.96 -0.64 -8.34
C ILE A 109 6.21 -1.51 -9.57
N ASP A 110 6.45 -2.81 -9.35
CA ASP A 110 6.57 -3.81 -10.41
C ASP A 110 5.32 -3.81 -11.32
N PRO A 111 5.48 -3.82 -12.66
CA PRO A 111 4.35 -3.81 -13.59
C PRO A 111 3.35 -4.96 -13.38
N GLY A 112 3.78 -6.11 -12.85
CA GLY A 112 2.90 -7.24 -12.53
C GLY A 112 2.04 -7.06 -11.28
N LEU A 113 2.09 -5.89 -10.64
CA LEU A 113 1.21 -5.46 -9.54
C LEU A 113 0.32 -4.26 -9.91
N LYS A 114 0.46 -3.71 -11.13
CA LYS A 114 -0.34 -2.59 -11.62
C LYS A 114 -1.62 -3.06 -12.30
#